data_AF-A0AAU9VDK2-F1
#
_entry.id   AF-A0AAU9VDK2-F1
#
_cell.length_a   1.000
_cell.length_b   1.000
_cell.length_c   1.000
_cell.angle_alpha   90.00
_cell.angle_beta   90.00
_cell.angle_gamma   90.00
#
_symmetry.space_group_name_H-M   'P 1'
#
loop_
_entity.id
_entity.type
_entity.pdbx_description
1 polymer ?
#
loop_
_entity_poly.entity_id
_entity_poly.type
_entity_poly.pdbx_seq_one_letter_code
_entity_poly.pdbx_strand_id
1 'polypeptide(L)'
;MPDLPISNYRNHNWVTERAILASKNVYINAINFQIQAKLPGVVTTYKSINTVMNHDEAMNYPIEFLNSLEPAGMPPRCLNLKGGSLIILLRNINPPKLCNGTRLAVKKLLPNLIEARILTAKSKEVCLIPRIPMIPTDMPFEFERLQYPRVGTPNRLFIHAQNGKTKNIVYPNVLD
;
A
#
# COMPACT_ATOMS: atom_id res chain seq x y z
N MET A 1 -1.79 -21.61 10.34
CA MET A 1 -2.21 -20.56 9.36
C MET A 1 -2.97 -19.45 10.09
N PRO A 2 -2.88 -18.17 9.67
CA PRO A 2 -3.81 -17.12 10.06
C PRO A 2 -5.22 -17.34 9.51
N ASP A 3 -6.17 -17.70 10.37
CA ASP A 3 -7.60 -17.73 10.06
C ASP A 3 -8.18 -16.31 10.01
N LEU A 4 -7.85 -15.60 8.93
CA LEU A 4 -8.66 -14.48 8.45
C LEU A 4 -9.87 -15.05 7.72
N PRO A 5 -11.10 -14.96 8.28
CA PRO A 5 -12.29 -15.44 7.61
C PRO A 5 -12.54 -14.46 6.45
N ILE A 6 -12.35 -14.91 5.22
CA ILE A 6 -12.45 -14.06 4.02
C ILE A 6 -13.82 -13.38 3.96
N SER A 7 -14.87 -14.06 4.44
CA SER A 7 -16.22 -13.51 4.66
C SER A 7 -16.25 -12.14 5.35
N ASN A 8 -15.35 -11.87 6.30
CA ASN A 8 -15.29 -10.61 7.04
C ASN A 8 -14.56 -9.47 6.32
N TYR A 9 -14.05 -9.65 5.09
CA TYR A 9 -13.31 -8.58 4.39
C TYR A 9 -14.13 -7.30 4.15
N ARG A 10 -15.47 -7.42 4.04
CA ARG A 10 -16.40 -6.29 3.92
C ARG A 10 -16.77 -5.67 5.27
N ASN A 11 -16.44 -6.29 6.40
CA ASN A 11 -16.76 -5.79 7.73
C ASN A 11 -15.71 -4.76 8.18
N HIS A 12 -15.96 -3.48 7.91
CA HIS A 12 -15.03 -2.39 8.23
C HIS A 12 -14.60 -2.39 9.70
N ASN A 13 -15.51 -2.73 10.64
CA ASN A 13 -15.22 -2.72 12.08
C ASN A 13 -14.24 -3.84 12.45
N TRP A 14 -14.56 -5.08 12.05
CA TRP A 14 -13.72 -6.26 12.29
C TRP A 14 -12.29 -6.04 11.75
N VAL A 15 -12.18 -5.43 10.57
CA VAL A 15 -10.90 -5.08 9.95
C VAL A 15 -10.15 -3.99 10.73
N THR A 16 -10.83 -2.91 11.16
CA THR A 16 -10.16 -1.78 11.84
C THR A 16 -9.49 -2.15 13.16
N GLU A 17 -10.06 -3.11 13.90
CA GLU A 17 -9.60 -3.53 15.24
C GLU A 17 -8.29 -4.34 15.24
N ARG A 18 -7.84 -4.81 14.07
CA ARG A 18 -6.85 -5.89 13.95
C ARG A 18 -5.56 -5.42 13.27
N ALA A 19 -4.45 -5.98 13.76
CA ALA A 19 -3.09 -5.75 13.28
C ALA A 19 -2.33 -7.08 13.26
N ILE A 20 -1.78 -7.44 12.09
CA ILE A 20 -0.82 -8.52 11.90
C ILE A 20 0.59 -7.94 12.08
N LEU A 21 1.31 -8.45 13.07
CA LEU A 21 2.72 -8.11 13.34
C LEU A 21 3.59 -9.34 13.12
N ALA A 22 4.81 -9.15 12.59
CA ALA A 22 5.82 -10.19 12.42
C ALA A 22 7.21 -9.58 12.44
N SER A 23 8.21 -10.38 12.83
CA SER A 23 9.59 -9.93 13.08
C SER A 23 10.40 -9.57 11.84
N LYS A 24 10.00 -10.03 10.65
CA LYS A 24 10.68 -9.75 9.38
C LYS A 24 9.67 -9.37 8.30
N ASN A 25 10.04 -8.39 7.48
CA ASN A 25 9.26 -7.95 6.32
C ASN A 25 8.82 -9.13 5.44
N VAL A 26 9.72 -10.08 5.14
CA VAL A 26 9.45 -11.27 4.30
C VAL A 26 8.16 -12.01 4.69
N TYR A 27 7.87 -12.16 5.99
CA TYR A 27 6.66 -12.83 6.47
C TYR A 27 5.40 -11.99 6.27
N ILE A 28 5.46 -10.68 6.53
CA ILE A 28 4.36 -9.75 6.19
C ILE A 28 4.12 -9.74 4.67
N ASN A 29 5.19 -9.85 3.87
CA ASN A 29 5.14 -9.97 2.42
C ASN A 29 4.31 -11.19 1.98
N ALA A 30 4.64 -12.38 2.51
CA ALA A 30 3.92 -13.61 2.22
C ALA A 30 2.44 -13.56 2.69
N ILE A 31 2.18 -13.11 3.92
CA ILE A 31 0.82 -13.07 4.48
C ILE A 31 -0.11 -12.19 3.64
N ASN A 32 0.30 -10.99 3.27
CA ASN A 32 -0.61 -10.09 2.57
C ASN A 32 -0.67 -10.36 1.06
N PHE A 33 0.31 -11.08 0.48
CA PHE A 33 0.14 -11.73 -0.81
C PHE A 33 -0.97 -12.81 -0.75
N GLN A 34 -0.98 -13.67 0.28
CA GLN A 34 -2.05 -14.65 0.47
C GLN A 34 -3.42 -13.99 0.69
N ILE A 35 -3.49 -12.88 1.44
CA ILE A 35 -4.75 -12.12 1.61
C ILE A 35 -5.22 -11.53 0.27
N GLN A 36 -4.35 -10.92 -0.53
CA GLN A 36 -4.70 -10.40 -1.85
C GLN A 36 -5.10 -11.52 -2.83
N ALA A 37 -4.46 -12.69 -2.76
CA ALA A 37 -4.88 -13.86 -3.52
C ALA A 37 -6.29 -14.33 -3.11
N LYS A 38 -6.55 -14.45 -1.80
CA LYS A 38 -7.83 -14.85 -1.19
C LYS A 38 -8.99 -13.86 -1.41
N LEU A 39 -8.72 -12.57 -1.63
CA LEU A 39 -9.77 -11.58 -1.92
C LEU A 39 -10.49 -11.91 -3.25
N PRO A 40 -11.84 -11.84 -3.31
CA PRO A 40 -12.57 -12.09 -4.55
C PRO A 40 -12.48 -10.88 -5.52
N GLY A 41 -12.67 -11.16 -6.81
CA GLY A 41 -12.65 -10.15 -7.88
C GLY A 41 -11.34 -10.06 -8.66
N VAL A 42 -11.38 -9.32 -9.77
CA VAL A 42 -10.28 -9.17 -10.73
C VAL A 42 -9.16 -8.31 -10.15
N VAL A 43 -7.90 -8.67 -10.45
CA VAL A 43 -6.72 -7.86 -10.12
C VAL A 43 -6.58 -6.70 -11.11
N THR A 44 -6.52 -5.48 -10.61
CA THR A 44 -6.03 -4.31 -11.37
C THR A 44 -4.56 -4.09 -11.07
N THR A 45 -3.72 -3.97 -12.11
CA THR A 45 -2.30 -3.66 -12.00
C THR A 45 -2.02 -2.23 -12.43
N TYR A 46 -1.60 -1.39 -11.48
CA TYR A 46 -1.13 -0.04 -11.76
C TYR A 46 0.39 -0.04 -11.91
N LYS A 47 0.87 0.08 -13.16
CA LYS A 47 2.29 0.35 -13.45
C LYS A 47 2.62 1.80 -13.09
N SER A 48 3.75 2.01 -12.40
CA SER A 48 4.32 3.33 -12.17
C SER A 48 4.79 3.95 -13.48
N ILE A 49 4.79 5.28 -13.53
CA ILE A 49 5.54 6.06 -14.51
C ILE A 49 6.81 6.52 -13.79
N ASN A 50 7.97 6.42 -14.44
CA ASN A 50 9.25 6.89 -13.93
C ASN A 50 9.83 7.91 -14.93
N THR A 51 10.47 8.97 -14.44
CA THR A 51 10.99 10.07 -15.28
C THR A 51 12.31 10.58 -14.70
N VAL A 52 13.37 10.71 -15.50
CA VAL A 52 14.61 11.40 -15.04
C VAL A 52 14.30 12.89 -14.86
N MET A 53 14.70 13.48 -13.74
CA MET A 53 14.42 14.90 -13.48
C MET A 53 15.39 15.83 -14.21
N ASN A 54 16.66 15.42 -14.34
CA ASN A 54 17.61 16.07 -15.23
C ASN A 54 17.44 15.53 -16.67
N HIS A 55 17.10 16.39 -17.63
CA HIS A 55 16.96 16.01 -19.03
C HIS A 55 18.30 15.70 -19.72
N ASP A 56 19.40 16.30 -19.30
CA ASP A 56 20.74 16.03 -19.86
C ASP A 56 21.22 14.61 -19.50
N GLU A 57 20.70 14.04 -18.40
CA GLU A 57 20.95 12.67 -17.97
C GLU A 57 19.98 11.63 -18.58
N ALA A 58 18.98 12.05 -19.35
CA ALA A 58 17.94 11.15 -19.87
C ALA A 58 18.50 10.04 -20.80
N MET A 59 19.64 10.27 -21.44
CA MET A 59 20.34 9.28 -22.26
C MET A 59 21.19 8.30 -21.43
N ASN A 60 21.57 8.68 -20.20
CA ASN A 60 22.35 7.83 -19.29
C ASN A 60 21.46 6.83 -18.53
N TYR A 61 20.19 7.19 -18.28
CA TYR A 61 19.25 6.42 -17.47
C TYR A 61 17.99 6.04 -18.26
N PRO A 62 18.07 5.04 -19.16
CA PRO A 62 16.93 4.61 -19.97
C PRO A 62 15.76 4.13 -19.11
N ILE A 63 14.55 4.25 -19.65
CA ILE A 63 13.30 3.98 -18.90
C ILE A 63 13.23 2.53 -18.40
N GLU A 64 13.82 1.58 -19.11
CA GLU A 64 14.01 0.18 -18.70
C GLU A 64 14.81 0.05 -17.40
N PHE A 65 15.88 0.83 -17.26
CA PHE A 65 16.70 0.86 -16.05
C PHE A 65 15.90 1.47 -14.88
N LEU A 66 15.27 2.64 -15.07
CA LEU A 66 14.38 3.24 -14.05
C LEU A 66 13.25 2.30 -13.60
N ASN A 67 12.80 1.44 -14.52
CA ASN A 67 11.78 0.43 -14.30
C ASN A 67 12.28 -0.83 -13.55
N SER A 68 13.58 -1.09 -13.49
CA SER A 68 14.16 -2.19 -12.69
C SER A 68 14.37 -1.84 -11.21
N LEU A 69 14.43 -0.53 -10.90
CA LEU A 69 14.78 -0.04 -9.56
C LEU A 69 13.59 -0.16 -8.59
N GLU A 70 13.87 -0.61 -7.35
CA GLU A 70 12.90 -0.56 -6.24
C GLU A 70 13.53 0.07 -4.97
N PRO A 71 13.84 1.39 -5.00
CA PRO A 71 14.48 2.11 -3.89
C PRO A 71 13.67 2.10 -2.58
N ALA A 72 14.35 2.40 -1.47
CA ALA A 72 13.76 2.34 -0.14
C ALA A 72 12.62 3.35 0.04
N GLY A 73 11.58 2.95 0.78
CA GLY A 73 10.38 3.77 1.01
C GLY A 73 9.46 3.96 -0.21
N MET A 74 9.97 3.90 -1.44
CA MET A 74 9.24 4.18 -2.69
C MET A 74 8.17 3.15 -3.05
N PRO A 75 7.08 3.54 -3.75
CA PRO A 75 6.02 2.62 -4.13
C PRO A 75 6.50 1.65 -5.21
N PRO A 76 5.96 0.41 -5.24
CA PRO A 76 6.43 -0.61 -6.18
C PRO A 76 6.07 -0.21 -7.62
N ARG A 77 6.89 -0.66 -8.57
CA ARG A 77 6.61 -0.47 -10.01
C ARG A 77 5.25 -1.03 -10.39
N CYS A 78 4.94 -2.25 -9.96
CA CYS A 78 3.66 -2.92 -10.24
C CYS A 78 2.83 -3.00 -8.96
N LEU A 79 1.82 -2.14 -8.84
CA LEU A 79 0.87 -2.14 -7.72
C LEU A 79 -0.38 -2.95 -8.10
N ASN A 80 -0.51 -4.16 -7.53
CA ASN A 80 -1.62 -5.08 -7.78
C ASN A 80 -2.69 -4.97 -6.68
N LEU A 81 -3.95 -4.73 -7.05
CA LEU A 81 -5.07 -4.52 -6.12
C LEU A 81 -6.35 -5.23 -6.60
N LYS A 82 -7.31 -5.44 -5.69
CA LYS A 82 -8.67 -5.94 -5.93
C LYS A 82 -9.70 -5.05 -5.21
N GLY A 83 -10.97 -5.21 -5.55
CA GLY A 83 -12.07 -4.63 -4.77
C GLY A 83 -12.06 -5.18 -3.33
N GLY A 84 -11.99 -4.30 -2.33
CA GLY A 84 -11.84 -4.68 -0.92
C GLY A 84 -10.39 -4.85 -0.45
N SER A 85 -9.37 -4.61 -1.29
CA SER A 85 -7.99 -4.52 -0.80
C SER A 85 -7.88 -3.46 0.30
N LEU A 86 -7.19 -3.80 1.38
CA LEU A 86 -6.83 -2.87 2.44
C LEU A 86 -5.50 -2.20 2.07
N ILE A 87 -5.40 -0.90 2.33
CA ILE A 87 -4.27 -0.08 1.89
C ILE A 87 -3.93 0.97 2.96
N ILE A 88 -2.69 1.45 2.98
CA ILE A 88 -2.23 2.51 3.88
C ILE A 88 -1.52 3.59 3.05
N LEU A 89 -1.71 4.85 3.41
CA LEU A 89 -0.95 5.97 2.84
C LEU A 89 0.40 6.11 3.54
N LEU A 90 1.50 6.24 2.79
CA LEU A 90 2.83 6.55 3.35
C LEU A 90 3.32 7.98 3.09
N ARG A 91 2.51 8.81 2.44
CA ARG A 91 2.73 10.23 2.20
C ARG A 91 1.44 11.00 2.49
N ASN A 92 1.58 12.29 2.77
CA ASN A 92 0.43 13.18 2.92
C ASN A 92 -0.15 13.51 1.54
N ILE A 93 -1.48 13.54 1.43
CA ILE A 93 -2.21 13.98 0.23
C ILE A 93 -3.02 15.23 0.57
N ASN A 94 -3.78 15.18 1.66
CA ASN A 94 -4.64 16.27 2.12
C ASN A 94 -4.80 16.20 3.66
N PRO A 95 -3.81 16.73 4.43
CA PRO A 95 -3.91 16.80 5.88
C PRO A 95 -5.10 17.67 6.34
N PRO A 96 -5.73 17.35 7.50
CA PRO A 96 -5.44 16.23 8.39
C PRO A 96 -6.12 14.91 7.98
N LYS A 97 -6.98 14.89 6.94
CA LYS A 97 -7.82 13.72 6.59
C LYS A 97 -7.07 12.58 5.91
N LEU A 98 -6.16 12.90 4.99
CA LEU A 98 -5.38 11.96 4.18
C LEU A 98 -3.89 12.21 4.41
N CYS A 99 -3.39 11.70 5.53
CA CYS A 99 -2.00 11.79 5.98
C CYS A 99 -1.29 10.42 5.98
N ASN A 100 0.03 10.42 6.14
CA ASN A 100 0.81 9.21 6.40
C ASN A 100 0.21 8.41 7.58
N GLY A 101 0.03 7.11 7.40
CA GLY A 101 -0.63 6.22 8.37
C GLY A 101 -2.14 6.05 8.18
N THR A 102 -2.79 6.83 7.31
CA THR A 102 -4.24 6.69 7.02
C THR A 102 -4.51 5.31 6.38
N ARG A 103 -5.26 4.45 7.08
CA ARG A 103 -5.73 3.16 6.54
C ARG A 103 -7.01 3.38 5.74
N LEU A 104 -7.10 2.76 4.56
CA LEU A 104 -8.24 2.82 3.66
C LEU A 104 -8.63 1.40 3.18
N ALA A 105 -9.87 1.22 2.73
CA ALA A 105 -10.31 0.04 1.99
C ALA A 105 -10.71 0.42 0.57
N VAL A 106 -10.12 -0.22 -0.44
CA VAL A 106 -10.46 -0.03 -1.86
C VAL A 106 -11.93 -0.41 -2.09
N LYS A 107 -12.69 0.52 -2.67
CA LYS A 107 -14.09 0.35 -3.07
C LYS A 107 -14.24 0.21 -4.59
N LYS A 108 -13.51 1.01 -5.37
CA LYS A 108 -13.36 0.84 -6.83
C LYS A 108 -11.93 1.12 -7.29
N LEU A 109 -11.55 0.49 -8.39
CA LEU A 109 -10.29 0.67 -9.09
C LEU A 109 -10.61 1.28 -10.46
N LEU A 110 -10.28 2.56 -10.66
CA LEU A 110 -10.48 3.29 -11.90
C LEU A 110 -9.12 3.50 -12.59
N PRO A 111 -9.05 3.80 -13.91
CA PRO A 111 -7.76 3.87 -14.62
C PRO A 111 -6.73 4.82 -13.99
N ASN A 112 -7.18 6.00 -13.54
CA ASN A 112 -6.32 7.07 -12.99
C ASN A 112 -6.59 7.38 -11.51
N LEU A 113 -7.58 6.75 -10.87
CA LEU A 113 -7.99 7.03 -9.48
C LEU A 113 -8.36 5.74 -8.73
N ILE A 114 -8.14 5.71 -7.41
CA ILE A 114 -8.66 4.66 -6.53
C ILE A 114 -9.75 5.27 -5.65
N GLU A 115 -10.99 4.77 -5.74
CA GLU A 115 -12.07 5.11 -4.81
C GLU A 115 -11.91 4.24 -3.56
N ALA A 116 -11.67 4.84 -2.40
CA ALA A 116 -11.43 4.11 -1.16
C ALA A 116 -12.20 4.71 0.03
N ARG A 117 -12.54 3.87 1.00
CA ARG A 117 -13.18 4.27 2.27
C ARG A 117 -12.12 4.46 3.35
N ILE A 118 -12.12 5.61 4.02
CA ILE A 118 -11.24 5.87 5.17
C ILE A 118 -11.65 4.98 6.35
N LEU A 119 -10.66 4.32 6.97
CA LEU A 119 -10.85 3.39 8.08
C LEU A 119 -10.38 3.94 9.43
N THR A 120 -9.47 4.92 9.44
CA THR A 120 -8.94 5.56 10.67
C THR A 120 -9.81 6.72 11.18
N ALA A 121 -10.70 7.29 10.37
CA ALA A 121 -11.54 8.42 10.72
C ALA A 121 -12.94 8.00 11.19
N LYS A 122 -13.49 8.69 12.21
CA LYS A 122 -14.84 8.46 12.75
C LYS A 122 -15.93 8.48 11.66
N SER A 123 -15.80 9.38 10.68
CA SER A 123 -16.79 9.63 9.63
C SER A 123 -16.86 8.56 8.53
N LYS A 124 -15.89 7.63 8.45
CA LYS A 124 -15.84 6.56 7.43
C LYS A 124 -16.04 7.06 5.98
N GLU A 125 -15.60 8.28 5.70
CA GLU A 125 -15.75 8.96 4.41
C GLU A 125 -15.16 8.15 3.24
N VAL A 126 -15.71 8.36 2.04
CA VAL A 126 -15.12 7.87 0.79
C VAL A 126 -14.28 8.98 0.18
N CYS A 127 -13.05 8.66 -0.20
CA CYS A 127 -12.09 9.56 -0.82
C CYS A 127 -11.59 8.98 -2.16
N LEU A 128 -11.19 9.88 -3.06
CA LEU A 128 -10.45 9.53 -4.27
C LEU A 128 -8.96 9.70 -4.00
N ILE A 129 -8.18 8.64 -4.24
CA ILE A 129 -6.73 8.65 -4.11
C ILE A 129 -6.12 8.78 -5.52
N PRO A 130 -5.42 9.90 -5.82
CA PRO A 130 -4.68 10.06 -7.06
C PRO A 130 -3.31 9.38 -7.00
N ARG A 131 -2.63 9.28 -8.14
CA ARG A 131 -1.18 9.10 -8.16
C ARG A 131 -0.51 10.37 -7.63
N ILE A 132 0.61 10.24 -6.95
CA ILE A 132 1.47 11.37 -6.59
C ILE A 132 2.88 11.18 -7.18
N PRO A 133 3.58 12.27 -7.50
CA PRO A 133 5.03 12.20 -7.72
C PRO A 133 5.73 11.82 -6.41
N MET A 134 6.82 11.06 -6.52
CA MET A 134 7.71 10.73 -5.41
C MET A 134 9.14 10.66 -5.91
N ILE A 135 10.08 11.25 -5.19
CA ILE A 135 11.52 11.24 -5.48
C ILE A 135 12.20 10.31 -4.45
N PRO A 136 13.10 9.39 -4.85
CA PRO A 136 13.91 8.59 -3.93
C PRO A 136 15.03 9.45 -3.34
N THR A 137 15.43 9.15 -2.11
CA THR A 137 16.51 9.89 -1.41
C THR A 137 17.79 9.06 -1.25
N ASP A 138 17.84 7.90 -1.90
CA ASP A 138 18.82 6.83 -1.75
C ASP A 138 19.43 6.40 -3.11
N MET A 139 19.49 7.34 -4.07
CA MET A 139 19.97 7.14 -5.44
C MET A 139 21.08 8.15 -5.79
N PRO A 140 22.06 7.81 -6.64
CA PRO A 140 23.13 8.72 -7.06
C PRO A 140 22.75 9.65 -8.23
N PHE A 141 21.47 9.66 -8.63
CA PHE A 141 20.90 10.52 -9.68
C PHE A 141 19.41 10.78 -9.38
N GLU A 142 18.85 11.83 -9.96
CA GLU A 142 17.49 12.28 -9.65
C GLU A 142 16.43 11.77 -10.65
N PHE A 143 15.48 10.97 -10.16
CA PHE A 143 14.31 10.55 -10.92
C PHE A 143 13.02 10.59 -10.10
N GLU A 144 11.90 10.88 -10.76
CA GLU A 144 10.56 10.88 -10.17
C GLU A 144 9.84 9.56 -10.47
N ARG A 145 9.06 9.05 -9.51
CA ARG A 145 8.11 7.95 -9.67
C ARG A 145 6.68 8.42 -9.41
N LEU A 146 5.90 8.60 -10.47
CA LEU A 146 4.46 8.90 -10.41
C LEU A 146 3.65 7.59 -10.23
N GLN A 147 3.15 7.38 -9.01
CA GLN A 147 2.43 6.17 -8.58
C GLN A 147 1.51 6.49 -7.39
N TYR A 148 0.56 5.62 -7.05
CA TYR A 148 -0.32 5.86 -5.89
C TYR A 148 0.48 5.88 -4.57
N PRO A 149 0.23 6.86 -3.66
CA PRO A 149 1.04 7.16 -2.47
C PRO A 149 1.24 5.96 -1.56
N ARG A 150 2.41 5.28 -1.73
CA ARG A 150 2.66 3.85 -1.45
C ARG A 150 1.54 3.11 -0.74
N VAL A 151 0.50 2.85 -1.54
CA VAL A 151 -0.59 1.92 -1.28
C VAL A 151 0.05 0.58 -0.92
N GLY A 152 0.15 0.32 0.39
CA GLY A 152 1.21 -0.51 0.94
C GLY A 152 1.49 -1.81 0.18
N THR A 153 2.72 -1.97 -0.32
CA THR A 153 3.32 -3.30 -0.46
C THR A 153 3.04 -4.06 0.84
N PRO A 154 2.60 -5.33 0.77
CA PRO A 154 2.36 -6.20 1.90
C PRO A 154 3.03 -5.81 3.23
N ASN A 155 4.36 -5.68 3.28
CA ASN A 155 5.21 -5.24 4.41
C ASN A 155 4.68 -4.16 5.39
N ARG A 156 3.75 -3.26 5.02
CA ARG A 156 3.24 -2.20 5.93
C ARG A 156 1.73 -2.16 6.11
N LEU A 157 1.01 -3.14 5.59
CA LEU A 157 -0.46 -3.15 5.50
C LEU A 157 -1.15 -3.25 6.88
N PHE A 158 -0.42 -3.63 7.93
CA PHE A 158 -0.95 -3.96 9.25
C PHE A 158 -0.17 -3.40 10.48
N ILE A 159 0.89 -2.61 10.28
CA ILE A 159 1.80 -2.22 11.37
C ILE A 159 1.64 -0.74 11.75
N HIS A 160 1.04 -0.46 12.91
CA HIS A 160 1.55 0.53 13.88
C HIS A 160 0.90 0.34 15.25
N ALA A 161 1.63 0.63 16.34
CA ALA A 161 1.07 0.73 17.68
C ALA A 161 1.79 1.80 18.50
N GLN A 162 1.09 2.90 18.75
CA GLN A 162 1.21 3.71 19.96
C GLN A 162 -0.22 3.90 20.50
N ASN A 163 -0.37 4.20 21.80
CA ASN A 163 -1.64 4.42 22.50
C ASN A 163 -2.49 3.15 22.83
N GLY A 164 -1.89 1.96 22.79
CA GLY A 164 -2.19 0.88 23.75
C GLY A 164 -3.53 0.12 23.70
N LYS A 165 -4.43 0.35 22.73
CA LYS A 165 -5.71 -0.41 22.60
C LYS A 165 -5.94 -1.04 21.22
N THR A 166 -5.04 -1.93 20.81
CA THR A 166 -5.21 -2.82 19.64
C THR A 166 -5.30 -4.26 20.13
N LYS A 167 -6.21 -5.08 19.57
CA LYS A 167 -6.16 -6.53 19.77
C LYS A 167 -5.04 -7.11 18.92
N ASN A 168 -3.86 -7.29 19.53
CA ASN A 168 -2.72 -7.95 18.92
C ASN A 168 -3.07 -9.41 18.61
N ILE A 169 -3.34 -9.73 17.35
CA ILE A 169 -3.48 -11.14 16.94
C ILE A 169 -2.10 -11.63 16.53
N VAL A 170 -1.34 -12.09 17.52
CA VAL A 170 -0.14 -12.90 17.30
C VAL A 170 -0.61 -14.26 16.80
N TYR A 171 -0.17 -14.64 15.60
CA TYR A 171 -0.38 -15.98 15.07
C TYR A 171 0.90 -16.78 15.32
N PRO A 172 0.96 -17.66 16.34
CA PRO A 172 2.16 -18.46 16.61
C PRO A 172 2.47 -19.40 15.43
N ASN A 173 1.47 -20.12 14.92
CA ASN A 173 1.57 -21.06 13.81
C ASN A 173 1.45 -20.35 12.44
N VAL A 174 2.41 -19.47 12.17
CA VAL A 174 2.77 -18.99 10.81
C VAL A 174 3.90 -19.83 10.21
N LEU A 175 4.56 -20.66 11.03
CA LEU A 175 5.67 -21.53 10.68
C LEU A 175 5.37 -22.98 11.12
N ASP A 176 4.46 -23.61 10.38
CA ASP A 176 4.35 -25.05 10.16
C ASP A 176 4.13 -25.25 8.65
#